data_AF-A0A820QKQ9-F1
#
_entry.id   AF-A0A820QKQ9-F1
#
_cell.length_a   1.000
_cell.length_b   1.000
_cell.length_c   1.000
_cell.angle_alpha   90.00
_cell.angle_beta   90.00
_cell.angle_gamma   90.00
#
_symmetry.space_group_name_H-M   'P 1'
#
loop_
_entity.id
_entity.type
_entity.pdbx_description
1 polymer ?
#
loop_
_entity_poly.entity_id
_entity_poly.type
_entity_poly.pdbx_seq_one_letter_code
_entity_poly.pdbx_strand_id
1 'polypeptide(L)'
;SHKKQYRHILELATPREAFDYARAHDSLKRSDWNDVKDDIMFKACLAKFQQHPKLKEILLSTGHRTLVEHTENDSYWADGGDGTGKNQLGITLMKVRHYHNHHH
;
A
#
# COMPACT_ATOMS: atom_id res chain seq x y z
N SER A 1 -3.11 -5.01 -23.97
CA SER A 1 -3.44 -3.62 -23.58
C SER A 1 -3.60 -3.56 -22.07
N HIS A 2 -3.04 -2.54 -21.42
CA HIS A 2 -3.10 -2.35 -19.96
C HIS A 2 -4.53 -2.40 -19.41
N LYS A 3 -5.52 -1.92 -20.18
CA LYS A 3 -6.94 -1.96 -19.80
C LYS A 3 -7.52 -3.39 -19.67
N LYS A 4 -7.01 -4.36 -20.43
CA LYS A 4 -7.49 -5.76 -20.34
C LYS A 4 -6.95 -6.44 -19.08
N GLN A 5 -5.68 -6.22 -18.75
CA GLN A 5 -5.08 -6.78 -17.54
C GLN A 5 -5.64 -6.17 -16.26
N TYR A 6 -5.85 -4.85 -16.25
CA TYR A 6 -6.48 -4.19 -15.12
C TYR A 6 -7.84 -4.80 -14.79
N ARG A 7 -8.70 -5.02 -15.80
CA ARG A 7 -10.00 -5.68 -15.59
C ARG A 7 -9.82 -7.11 -15.08
N HIS A 8 -8.89 -7.87 -15.66
CA HIS A 8 -8.64 -9.23 -15.21
C HIS A 8 -8.20 -9.29 -13.74
N ILE A 9 -7.31 -8.40 -13.31
CA ILE A 9 -6.88 -8.29 -11.90
C ILE A 9 -8.08 -8.01 -10.97
N LEU A 10 -9.03 -7.18 -11.41
CA LEU A 10 -10.24 -6.88 -10.64
C LEU A 10 -11.24 -8.05 -10.56
N GLU A 11 -11.18 -8.98 -11.51
CA GLU A 11 -12.08 -10.14 -11.60
C GLU A 11 -11.54 -11.37 -10.86
N LEU A 12 -10.29 -11.35 -10.40
CA LEU A 12 -9.68 -12.47 -9.65
C LEU A 12 -10.33 -12.64 -8.28
N ALA A 13 -10.41 -13.90 -7.83
CA ALA A 13 -11.22 -14.26 -6.67
C ALA A 13 -10.58 -13.83 -5.35
N THR A 14 -9.25 -13.69 -5.31
CA THR A 14 -8.53 -13.35 -4.08
C THR A 14 -7.46 -12.27 -4.29
N PRO A 15 -7.14 -11.48 -3.24
CA PRO A 15 -6.01 -10.55 -3.29
C PRO A 15 -4.67 -11.22 -3.61
N ARG A 16 -4.50 -12.49 -3.19
CA ARG A 16 -3.27 -13.24 -3.45
C ARG A 16 -3.13 -13.58 -4.93
N GLU A 17 -4.19 -14.05 -5.56
CA GLU A 17 -4.20 -14.29 -7.01
C GLU A 17 -3.93 -13.01 -7.81
N ALA A 18 -4.54 -11.90 -7.42
CA ALA A 18 -4.30 -10.60 -8.04
C ALA A 18 -2.83 -10.18 -7.94
N PHE A 19 -2.20 -10.38 -6.78
CA PHE A 19 -0.78 -10.11 -6.57
C PHE A 19 0.12 -11.02 -7.42
N ASP A 20 -0.14 -12.32 -7.41
CA ASP A 20 0.64 -13.30 -8.15
C ASP A 20 0.53 -13.07 -9.68
N TYR A 21 -0.67 -12.78 -10.17
CA TYR A 21 -0.88 -12.41 -11.57
C TYR A 21 -0.13 -11.13 -11.95
N ALA A 22 -0.19 -10.09 -11.12
CA ALA A 22 0.52 -8.83 -11.38
C ALA A 22 2.04 -9.02 -11.44
N ARG A 23 2.60 -9.87 -10.55
CA ARG A 23 4.03 -10.22 -10.59
C ARG A 23 4.41 -11.04 -11.83
N ALA A 24 3.58 -12.01 -12.22
CA ALA A 24 3.83 -12.82 -13.41
C ALA A 24 3.81 -11.97 -14.71
N HIS A 25 3.17 -10.80 -14.69
CA HIS A 25 3.05 -9.89 -15.83
C HIS A 25 3.77 -8.57 -15.61
N ASP A 26 4.90 -8.59 -14.89
CA ASP A 26 5.68 -7.39 -14.55
C ASP A 26 6.08 -6.57 -15.79
N SER A 27 6.32 -7.23 -16.93
CA SER A 27 6.66 -6.59 -18.20
C SER A 27 5.57 -5.69 -18.78
N LEU A 28 4.33 -5.79 -18.27
CA LEU A 28 3.18 -5.00 -18.70
C LEU A 28 2.84 -3.87 -17.71
N LYS A 29 3.72 -3.66 -16.74
CA LYS A 29 3.65 -2.53 -15.80
C LYS A 29 3.84 -1.21 -16.54
N ARG A 30 3.16 -0.17 -16.06
CA ARG A 30 3.35 1.20 -16.57
C ARG A 30 4.82 1.62 -16.44
N SER A 31 5.32 2.35 -17.44
CA SER A 31 6.73 2.73 -17.54
C SER A 31 7.18 3.66 -16.41
N ASP A 32 6.28 4.48 -15.89
CA ASP A 32 6.49 5.43 -14.79
C ASP A 32 6.12 4.84 -13.42
N TRP A 33 6.01 3.51 -13.29
CA TRP A 33 5.55 2.88 -12.05
C TRP A 33 6.37 3.26 -10.83
N ASN A 34 7.70 3.33 -10.97
CA ASN A 34 8.58 3.67 -9.87
C ASN A 34 8.35 5.09 -9.33
N ASP A 35 7.84 5.99 -10.17
CA ASP A 35 7.55 7.38 -9.81
C ASP A 35 6.20 7.54 -9.13
N VAL A 36 5.23 6.66 -9.44
CA VAL A 36 3.83 6.82 -9.02
C VAL A 36 3.36 5.83 -7.95
N LYS A 37 4.09 4.73 -7.72
CA LYS A 37 3.64 3.63 -6.84
C LYS A 37 3.35 4.08 -5.40
N ASP A 38 4.12 5.02 -4.88
CA ASP A 38 3.96 5.56 -3.53
C ASP A 38 2.69 6.40 -3.41
N ASP A 39 2.42 7.26 -4.40
CA ASP A 39 1.20 8.07 -4.46
C ASP A 39 -0.05 7.22 -4.63
N ILE A 40 0.03 6.16 -5.44
CA ILE A 40 -1.06 5.21 -5.61
C ILE A 40 -1.33 4.47 -4.29
N MET A 41 -0.29 4.02 -3.59
CA MET A 41 -0.43 3.37 -2.28
C MET A 41 -1.05 4.33 -1.26
N PHE A 42 -0.60 5.58 -1.21
CA PHE A 42 -1.18 6.59 -0.34
C PHE A 42 -2.67 6.79 -0.60
N LYS A 43 -3.08 6.94 -1.86
CA LYS A 43 -4.50 7.09 -2.23
C LYS A 43 -5.33 5.86 -1.84
N ALA A 44 -4.79 4.66 -2.05
CA ALA A 44 -5.47 3.41 -1.70
C ALA A 44 -5.64 3.28 -0.17
N CYS A 45 -4.58 3.54 0.60
CA CYS A 45 -4.64 3.54 2.06
C CYS A 45 -5.62 4.62 2.56
N LEU A 46 -5.54 5.84 2.05
CA LEU A 46 -6.45 6.92 2.42
C LEU A 46 -7.92 6.52 2.19
N ALA A 47 -8.24 5.98 1.01
CA ALA A 47 -9.58 5.50 0.70
C ALA A 47 -10.04 4.40 1.68
N LYS A 48 -9.16 3.43 2.00
CA LYS A 48 -9.44 2.38 2.98
C LYS A 48 -9.84 2.96 4.34
N PHE A 49 -9.09 3.92 4.87
CA PHE A 49 -9.39 4.51 6.18
C PHE A 49 -10.58 5.48 6.14
N GLN A 50 -10.86 6.12 4.99
CA GLN A 50 -12.09 6.90 4.80
C GLN A 50 -13.35 6.02 4.79
N GLN A 51 -13.28 4.85 4.15
CA GLN A 51 -14.42 3.94 4.00
C GLN A 51 -14.69 3.09 5.26
N HIS A 52 -13.70 2.94 6.14
CA HIS A 52 -13.79 2.07 7.31
C HIS A 52 -13.47 2.85 8.61
N PRO A 53 -14.46 3.51 9.25
CA PRO A 53 -14.25 4.34 10.44
C PRO A 53 -13.54 3.64 11.59
N LYS A 54 -13.87 2.36 11.85
CA LYS A 54 -13.20 1.56 12.89
C LYS A 54 -11.71 1.37 12.62
N LEU A 55 -11.31 1.19 11.35
CA LEU A 55 -9.90 1.09 11.00
C LEU A 55 -9.19 2.44 11.15
N LYS A 56 -9.88 3.54 10.82
CA LYS A 56 -9.37 4.90 11.02
C LYS A 56 -9.09 5.16 12.50
N GLU A 57 -10.01 4.82 13.39
CA GLU A 57 -9.82 4.94 14.84
C GLU A 57 -8.59 4.14 15.32
N ILE A 58 -8.42 2.90 14.86
CA ILE A 58 -7.24 2.10 15.15
C ILE A 58 -5.97 2.80 14.67
N LEU A 59 -5.94 3.30 13.44
CA LEU A 59 -4.79 4.04 12.91
C LEU A 59 -4.48 5.29 13.74
N LEU A 60 -5.50 6.08 14.10
CA LEU A 60 -5.32 7.30 14.89
C LEU A 60 -4.83 7.00 16.31
N SER A 61 -5.29 5.90 16.92
CA SER A 61 -4.89 5.48 18.27
C SER A 61 -3.40 5.15 18.38
N THR A 62 -2.70 4.91 17.26
CA THR A 62 -1.24 4.74 17.24
C THR A 62 -0.49 6.04 17.61
N GLY A 63 -1.17 7.19 17.62
CA GLY A 63 -0.65 8.47 18.08
C GLY A 63 0.56 8.93 17.27
N HIS A 64 1.69 9.14 17.93
CA HIS A 64 2.96 9.54 17.30
C HIS A 64 3.94 8.38 17.10
N ARG A 65 3.54 7.14 17.39
CA ARG A 65 4.43 5.98 17.25
C ARG A 65 4.80 5.75 15.78
N THR A 66 6.02 5.29 15.57
CA THR A 66 6.49 4.79 14.28
C THR A 66 5.75 3.49 13.95
N LEU A 67 5.29 3.36 12.71
CA LEU A 67 4.71 2.13 12.20
C LEU A 67 5.73 1.45 11.31
N VAL A 68 5.98 0.17 11.57
CA VAL A 68 6.92 -0.66 10.81
C VAL A 68 6.17 -1.89 10.32
N GLU A 69 6.16 -2.09 9.01
CA GLU A 69 5.74 -3.36 8.41
C GLU A 69 6.93 -4.32 8.48
N HIS A 70 6.83 -5.35 9.33
CA HIS A 70 7.93 -6.26 9.60
C HIS A 70 7.81 -7.55 8.78
N THR A 71 8.69 -7.74 7.79
CA THR A 71 8.77 -9.00 7.02
C THR A 71 10.07 -9.11 6.24
N GLU A 72 10.62 -10.32 6.17
CA GLU A 72 11.79 -10.68 5.36
C GLU A 72 11.51 -10.66 3.85
N ASN A 73 10.23 -10.65 3.44
CA ASN A 73 9.83 -10.88 2.05
C ASN A 73 9.73 -9.61 1.19
N ASP A 74 9.89 -8.43 1.79
CA ASP A 74 9.75 -7.15 1.09
C ASP A 74 10.66 -6.07 1.70
N SER A 75 11.69 -5.65 0.96
CA SER A 75 12.61 -4.59 1.39
C SER A 75 12.19 -3.18 0.96
N TYR A 76 11.12 -3.03 0.16
CA TYR A 76 10.64 -1.73 -0.27
C TYR A 76 9.47 -1.26 0.59
N TRP A 77 8.40 -2.05 0.67
CA TRP A 77 7.23 -1.69 1.45
C TRP A 77 7.41 -1.96 2.94
N ALA A 78 8.24 -2.95 3.27
CA ALA A 78 8.53 -3.37 4.64
C ALA A 78 10.02 -3.15 4.98
N ASP A 79 10.40 -3.60 6.17
CA ASP A 79 11.73 -3.43 6.77
C ASP A 79 12.74 -4.52 6.38
N GLY A 80 12.36 -5.47 5.52
CA GLY A 80 13.24 -6.57 5.11
C GLY A 80 13.55 -7.59 6.21
N GLY A 81 12.87 -7.53 7.37
CA GLY A 81 13.04 -8.45 8.50
C GLY A 81 14.28 -8.17 9.36
N ASP A 82 15.28 -7.49 8.82
CA ASP A 82 16.49 -7.06 9.53
C ASP A 82 16.52 -5.55 9.83
N GLY A 83 15.48 -4.82 9.42
CA GLY A 83 15.36 -3.37 9.59
C GLY A 83 16.01 -2.55 8.49
N THR A 84 16.61 -3.17 7.47
CA THR A 84 17.31 -2.45 6.38
C THR A 84 16.39 -2.02 5.24
N GLY A 85 15.17 -2.55 5.19
CA GLY A 85 14.15 -2.19 4.22
C GLY A 85 13.62 -0.77 4.39
N LYS A 86 13.00 -0.24 3.33
CA LYS A 86 12.55 1.17 3.29
C LYS A 86 11.30 1.44 4.14
N ASN A 87 10.56 0.41 4.53
CA ASN A 87 9.33 0.52 5.32
C ASN A 87 8.33 1.55 4.71
N GLN A 88 8.22 1.58 3.38
CA GLN A 88 7.43 2.61 2.69
C GLN A 88 5.93 2.50 3.02
N LEU A 89 5.44 1.31 3.37
CA LEU A 89 4.06 1.14 3.82
C LEU A 89 3.83 1.78 5.19
N GLY A 90 4.72 1.52 6.16
CA GLY A 90 4.67 2.17 7.47
C GLY A 90 4.70 3.69 7.36
N ILE A 91 5.60 4.22 6.52
CA ILE A 91 5.67 5.66 6.19
C ILE A 91 4.35 6.16 5.59
N THR A 92 3.77 5.41 4.65
CA THR A 92 2.50 5.78 4.01
C THR A 92 1.35 5.82 5.02
N LEU A 93 1.25 4.84 5.92
CA LEU A 93 0.23 4.82 6.98
C LEU A 93 0.37 6.02 7.92
N MET A 94 1.61 6.40 8.27
CA MET A 94 1.86 7.61 9.07
C MET A 94 1.45 8.90 8.34
N LYS A 95 1.67 8.99 7.02
CA LYS A 95 1.17 10.11 6.20
C LYS A 95 -0.37 10.16 6.20
N VAL A 96 -1.04 9.02 6.04
CA VAL A 96 -2.51 8.95 6.08
C VAL A 96 -3.06 9.33 7.46
N ARG A 97 -2.41 8.87 8.53
CA ARG A 97 -2.71 9.30 9.92
C ARG A 97 -2.61 10.82 10.06
N HIS A 98 -1.51 11.40 9.57
CA HIS A 98 -1.32 12.85 9.59
C HIS A 98 -2.42 13.57 8.80
N TYR A 99 -2.76 13.11 7.59
CA TYR A 99 -3.83 13.68 6.79
C TYR A 99 -5.16 13.74 7.57
N HIS A 100 -5.57 12.62 8.18
CA HIS A 100 -6.81 12.54 8.94
C HIS A 100 -6.85 13.40 10.20
N ASN A 101 -5.70 13.68 10.84
CA ASN A 101 -5.63 14.58 11.98
C ASN A 101 -5.77 16.07 11.60
N HIS A 102 -5.61 16.42 10.32
CA HIS A 102 -5.58 17.81 9.86
C HIS A 102 -6.73 18.15 8.88
N HIS A 103 -7.54 17.17 8.47
CA HIS A 103 -8.62 17.35 7.48
C HIS A 103 -9.88 16.62 7.92
N HIS A 104 -10.61 17.23 8.86
CA HIS A 104 -11.93 16.78 9.32
C HIS A 104 -13.05 17.21 8.38
#